data_AF-A0A3P7QGG2-F1
#
_entry.id   AF-A0A3P7QGG2-F1
#
_cell.length_a   1.000
_cell.length_b   1.000
_cell.length_c   1.000
_cell.angle_alpha   90.00
_cell.angle_beta   90.00
_cell.angle_gamma   90.00
#
_symmetry.space_group_name_H-M   'P 1'
#
loop_
_entity.id
_entity.type
_entity.pdbx_description
1 polymer ?
#
loop_
_entity_poly.entity_id
_entity_poly.type
_entity_poly.pdbx_seq_one_letter_code
_entity_poly.pdbx_strand_id
1 'polypeptide(L)'
;MPITVFSACSRTTECDRNAVCLNTFDSYSCQCRPGFIDMSPDPEKKPGRVCKELVNECATTNNECSQFAKCVDLTEGYACQCMEGYVDVSSKHKLPPGRRCSQSNNECAFKHLNTCDENADCIDTPDGYTCQVSWPYPTLTQ
;
A
#
# COMPACT_ATOMS: atom_id res chain seq x y z
N MET A 1 -50.52 -16.31 21.89
CA MET A 1 -49.25 -16.99 21.59
C MET A 1 -48.14 -16.01 21.93
N PRO A 2 -47.16 -16.35 22.81
CA PRO A 2 -46.09 -15.41 23.12
C PRO A 2 -45.15 -15.36 21.93
N ILE A 3 -44.89 -14.16 21.41
CA ILE A 3 -43.81 -13.93 20.45
C ILE A 3 -42.53 -14.11 21.23
N THR A 4 -41.93 -15.30 21.17
CA THR A 4 -40.56 -15.48 21.65
C THR A 4 -39.67 -14.68 20.73
N VAL A 5 -39.18 -13.53 21.22
CA VAL A 5 -38.15 -12.76 20.53
C VAL A 5 -36.91 -13.65 20.51
N PHE A 6 -36.66 -14.33 19.39
CA PHE A 6 -35.44 -15.11 19.20
C PHE A 6 -34.26 -14.15 19.15
N SER A 7 -33.50 -14.05 20.24
CA SER A 7 -32.23 -13.33 20.24
C SER A 7 -31.17 -14.21 19.56
N ALA A 8 -31.01 -14.05 18.25
CA ALA A 8 -29.99 -14.75 17.47
C ALA A 8 -28.57 -14.48 17.99
N CYS A 9 -28.31 -13.30 18.55
CA CYS A 9 -27.05 -12.95 19.22
C CYS A 9 -26.79 -13.70 20.53
N SER A 10 -27.76 -14.42 21.08
CA SER A 10 -27.59 -15.25 22.29
C SER A 10 -27.13 -16.68 21.98
N ARG A 11 -26.90 -17.01 20.70
CA ARG A 11 -26.29 -18.27 20.24
C ARG A 11 -24.84 -18.04 19.78
N THR A 12 -24.11 -19.10 19.44
CA THR A 12 -22.83 -18.99 18.72
C THR A 12 -23.06 -18.29 17.39
N THR A 13 -22.53 -17.07 17.26
CA THR A 13 -22.57 -16.29 16.02
C THR A 13 -21.25 -16.39 15.28
N GLU A 14 -21.28 -16.17 13.98
CA GLU A 14 -20.07 -16.05 13.15
C GLU A 14 -19.38 -14.68 13.27
N CYS A 15 -19.85 -13.77 14.15
CA CYS A 15 -19.26 -12.44 14.28
C CYS A 15 -17.79 -12.52 14.72
N ASP A 16 -16.96 -11.59 14.21
CA ASP A 16 -15.61 -11.40 14.73
C ASP A 16 -15.65 -11.04 16.22
N ARG A 17 -14.60 -11.41 16.97
CA ARG A 17 -14.43 -11.01 18.39
C ARG A 17 -14.47 -9.49 18.59
N ASN A 18 -14.04 -8.74 17.59
CA ASN A 18 -14.02 -7.28 17.55
C ASN A 18 -15.29 -6.69 16.91
N ALA A 19 -16.33 -7.49 16.69
CA ALA A 19 -17.64 -7.04 16.25
C ALA A 19 -18.67 -7.01 17.39
N VAL A 20 -19.73 -6.25 17.18
CA VAL A 20 -20.97 -6.24 17.96
C VAL A 20 -22.03 -6.97 17.15
N CYS A 21 -22.70 -7.94 17.79
CA CYS A 21 -23.84 -8.62 17.19
C CYS A 21 -25.12 -7.78 17.39
N LEU A 22 -25.87 -7.59 16.31
CA LEU A 22 -27.14 -6.86 16.28
C LEU A 22 -28.25 -7.83 15.88
N ASN A 23 -29.28 -7.97 16.71
CA ASN A 23 -30.45 -8.77 16.36
C ASN A 23 -31.27 -8.04 15.27
N THR A 24 -31.69 -8.76 14.24
CA THR A 24 -32.60 -8.29 13.20
C THR A 24 -33.88 -9.13 13.20
N PHE A 25 -34.88 -8.77 12.40
CA PHE A 25 -36.12 -9.55 12.31
C PHE A 25 -35.79 -10.95 11.77
N ASP A 26 -36.02 -11.98 12.61
CA ASP A 26 -35.70 -13.40 12.35
C ASP A 26 -34.22 -13.72 12.03
N SER A 27 -33.27 -12.83 12.33
CA SER A 27 -31.83 -13.08 12.07
C SER A 27 -30.91 -12.23 12.97
N TYR A 28 -29.63 -12.17 12.62
CA TYR A 28 -28.63 -11.28 13.20
C TYR A 28 -27.74 -10.66 12.10
N SER A 29 -27.17 -9.52 12.42
CA SER A 29 -26.08 -8.88 11.68
C SER A 29 -24.90 -8.62 12.61
N CYS A 30 -23.69 -8.44 12.08
CA CYS A 30 -22.53 -8.05 12.87
C CYS A 30 -21.99 -6.72 12.36
N GLN A 31 -21.47 -5.91 13.27
CA GLN A 31 -20.86 -4.63 12.95
C GLN A 31 -19.55 -4.51 13.70
N CYS A 32 -18.46 -4.13 13.03
CA CYS A 32 -17.18 -3.90 13.71
C CYS A 32 -17.30 -2.81 14.79
N ARG A 33 -16.60 -2.98 15.91
CA ARG A 33 -16.55 -1.99 16.99
C ARG A 33 -15.91 -0.68 16.50
N PRO A 34 -16.19 0.46 17.15
CA PRO A 34 -15.47 1.71 16.86
C PRO A 34 -13.96 1.51 16.96
N GLY A 35 -13.22 2.05 15.99
CA GLY A 35 -11.77 1.82 15.85
C GLY A 35 -11.42 0.54 15.09
N PHE A 36 -12.39 -0.19 14.55
CA PHE A 36 -12.17 -1.34 13.67
C PHE A 36 -12.88 -1.13 12.33
N ILE A 37 -12.26 -1.63 11.26
CA ILE A 37 -12.82 -1.68 9.92
C ILE A 37 -13.21 -3.11 9.52
N ASP A 38 -14.28 -3.21 8.74
CA ASP A 38 -14.77 -4.47 8.20
C ASP A 38 -13.98 -4.89 6.96
N MET A 39 -13.25 -5.99 7.09
CA MET A 39 -12.43 -6.63 6.07
C MET A 39 -13.02 -7.98 5.64
N SER A 40 -14.32 -8.21 5.92
CA SER A 40 -15.00 -9.44 5.54
C SER A 40 -14.99 -9.62 4.02
N PRO A 41 -14.85 -10.84 3.49
CA PRO A 41 -14.87 -11.07 2.03
C PRO A 41 -16.17 -10.62 1.35
N ASP A 42 -17.29 -10.70 2.07
CA ASP A 42 -18.62 -10.31 1.61
C ASP A 42 -19.30 -9.38 2.64
N PRO A 43 -18.87 -8.12 2.79
CA PRO A 43 -19.37 -7.24 3.86
C PRO A 43 -20.86 -6.90 3.67
N GLU A 44 -21.37 -6.90 2.43
CA GLU A 44 -22.79 -6.67 2.14
C GLU A 44 -23.71 -7.80 2.66
N LYS A 45 -23.24 -9.05 2.66
CA LYS A 45 -24.04 -10.23 3.03
C LYS A 45 -23.71 -10.73 4.43
N LYS A 46 -22.44 -10.62 4.81
CA LYS A 46 -21.89 -11.09 6.07
C LYS A 46 -20.93 -10.02 6.62
N PRO A 47 -21.45 -8.87 7.06
CA PRO A 47 -20.62 -7.84 7.67
C PRO A 47 -20.04 -8.32 9.00
N GLY A 48 -18.95 -7.69 9.43
CA GLY A 48 -18.34 -7.86 10.75
C GLY A 48 -17.86 -9.29 11.06
N ARG A 49 -17.49 -10.06 10.04
CA ARG A 49 -16.86 -11.40 10.16
C ARG A 49 -15.35 -11.32 10.30
N VAL A 50 -14.75 -10.27 9.76
CA VAL A 50 -13.33 -9.97 9.89
C VAL A 50 -13.19 -8.50 10.23
N CYS A 51 -12.88 -8.18 11.48
CA CYS A 51 -12.72 -6.81 11.94
C CYS A 51 -11.26 -6.51 12.26
N LYS A 52 -10.65 -5.62 11.48
CA LYS A 52 -9.25 -5.22 11.65
C LYS A 52 -9.16 -3.87 12.36
N GLU A 53 -8.25 -3.74 13.32
CA GLU A 53 -8.05 -2.48 14.05
C GLU A 53 -7.53 -1.40 13.09
N LEU A 54 -8.11 -0.20 13.18
CA LEU A 54 -7.62 1.02 12.55
C LEU A 54 -6.48 1.55 13.42
N VAL A 55 -5.24 1.28 13.00
CA VAL A 55 -4.04 1.80 13.64
C VAL A 55 -3.53 2.92 12.75
N ASN A 56 -3.23 4.08 13.33
CA ASN A 56 -2.53 5.13 12.60
C ASN A 56 -1.03 4.93 12.76
N GLU A 57 -0.39 4.20 11.84
CA GLU A 57 1.04 3.93 11.95
C GLU A 57 1.89 5.21 11.79
N CYS A 58 1.37 6.24 11.15
CA CYS A 58 2.04 7.53 10.99
C CYS A 58 2.07 8.39 12.25
N ALA A 59 1.11 8.22 13.16
CA ALA A 59 1.08 8.86 14.47
C ALA A 59 2.00 8.15 15.48
N THR A 60 2.53 6.98 15.12
CA THR A 60 3.47 6.20 15.92
C THR A 60 4.87 6.26 15.32
N THR A 61 5.89 5.87 16.08
CA THR A 61 7.26 5.69 15.57
C THR A 61 7.44 4.34 14.86
N ASN A 62 6.38 3.58 14.64
CA ASN A 62 6.42 2.22 14.09
C ASN A 62 6.13 2.16 12.58
N ASN A 63 6.19 3.30 11.88
CA ASN A 63 6.22 3.31 10.42
C ASN A 63 7.67 3.09 9.95
N GLU A 64 7.87 2.10 9.08
CA GLU A 64 9.20 1.77 8.54
C GLU A 64 9.61 2.70 7.39
N CYS A 65 8.95 3.86 7.25
CA CYS A 65 9.19 4.79 6.15
C CYS A 65 10.64 5.31 6.17
N SER A 66 11.19 5.59 4.97
CA SER A 66 12.45 6.29 4.84
C SER A 66 12.40 7.63 5.59
N GLN A 67 13.53 8.07 6.15
CA GLN A 67 13.65 9.42 6.72
C GLN A 67 13.35 10.55 5.71
N PHE A 68 13.46 10.25 4.42
CA PHE A 68 13.12 11.15 3.31
C PHE A 68 11.79 10.77 2.63
N ALA A 69 10.89 10.11 3.36
CA ALA A 69 9.54 9.82 2.92
C ALA A 69 8.53 10.43 3.88
N LYS A 70 7.38 10.82 3.32
CA LYS A 70 6.17 11.16 4.06
C LYS A 70 5.36 9.89 4.31
N CYS A 71 4.99 9.65 5.57
CA CYS A 71 4.03 8.62 5.92
C CYS A 71 2.60 9.09 5.62
N VAL A 72 1.81 8.21 5.01
CA VAL A 72 0.39 8.42 4.73
C VAL A 72 -0.40 7.27 5.34
N ASP A 73 -1.21 7.61 6.33
CA ASP A 73 -2.11 6.66 6.99
C ASP A 73 -3.25 6.31 6.03
N LEU A 74 -3.52 5.02 5.87
CA LEU A 74 -4.55 4.51 4.99
C LEU A 74 -5.62 3.80 5.80
N THR A 75 -6.77 3.62 5.17
CA THR A 75 -7.83 2.77 5.69
C THR A 75 -7.34 1.34 5.96
N GLU A 76 -6.36 0.89 5.17
CA GLU A 76 -5.69 -0.40 5.31
C GLU A 76 -4.18 -0.21 5.54
N GLY A 77 -3.77 -0.02 6.79
CA GLY A 77 -2.36 0.18 7.15
C GLY A 77 -1.84 1.54 6.69
N TYR A 78 -0.60 1.59 6.18
CA TYR A 78 0.03 2.85 5.79
C TYR A 78 0.88 2.72 4.52
N ALA A 79 1.07 3.84 3.84
CA ALA A 79 1.99 3.97 2.72
C ALA A 79 3.10 4.99 3.03
N CYS A 80 4.25 4.80 2.39
CA CYS A 80 5.36 5.75 2.45
C CYS A 80 5.57 6.33 1.06
N GLN A 81 5.65 7.66 0.95
CA GLN A 81 5.89 8.36 -0.29
C GLN A 81 7.16 9.19 -0.19
N CYS A 82 8.14 8.97 -1.07
CA CYS A 82 9.35 9.78 -1.09
C CYS A 82 9.03 11.27 -1.24
N MET A 83 9.76 12.11 -0.50
CA MET A 83 9.63 13.56 -0.57
C MET A 83 10.08 14.09 -1.94
N GLU A 84 9.70 15.32 -2.27
CA GLU A 84 10.14 15.97 -3.50
C GLU A 84 11.67 16.06 -3.58
N GLY A 85 12.23 15.77 -4.76
CA GLY A 85 13.68 15.64 -4.97
C GLY A 85 14.29 14.31 -4.54
N TYR A 86 13.46 13.36 -4.08
CA TYR A 86 13.87 12.00 -3.78
C TYR A 86 13.12 10.99 -4.63
N VAL A 87 13.80 9.88 -4.90
CA VAL A 87 13.32 8.77 -5.70
C VAL A 87 13.29 7.48 -4.90
N ASP A 88 12.28 6.65 -5.16
CA ASP A 88 12.07 5.41 -4.46
C ASP A 88 12.98 4.29 -5.01
N VAL A 89 14.00 3.92 -4.26
CA VAL A 89 14.91 2.83 -4.62
C VAL A 89 14.62 1.54 -3.85
N SER A 90 13.46 1.46 -3.18
CA SER A 90 13.09 0.32 -2.31
C SER A 90 13.07 -1.01 -3.06
N SER A 91 12.59 -1.00 -4.32
CA SER A 91 12.54 -2.18 -5.19
C SER A 91 13.91 -2.82 -5.41
N LYS A 92 14.98 -2.01 -5.53
CA LYS A 92 16.37 -2.51 -5.68
C LYS A 92 16.85 -3.32 -4.48
N HIS A 93 16.23 -3.09 -3.32
CA HIS A 93 16.56 -3.75 -2.06
C HIS A 93 15.50 -4.76 -1.61
N LYS A 94 14.51 -5.08 -2.46
CA LYS A 94 13.38 -5.96 -2.13
C LYS A 94 12.59 -5.46 -0.91
N LEU A 95 12.47 -4.14 -0.77
CA LEU A 95 11.70 -3.49 0.27
C LEU A 95 10.36 -2.96 -0.28
N PRO A 96 9.33 -2.80 0.56
CA PRO A 96 8.10 -2.09 0.19
C PRO A 96 8.38 -0.66 -0.28
N PRO A 97 7.48 -0.03 -1.07
CA PRO A 97 7.65 1.34 -1.55
C PRO A 97 7.86 2.37 -0.42
N GLY A 98 8.67 3.39 -0.71
CA GLY A 98 8.97 4.52 0.17
C GLY A 98 9.79 4.20 1.43
N ARG A 99 10.34 2.98 1.52
CA ARG A 99 11.21 2.52 2.63
C ARG A 99 12.66 2.92 2.43
N ARG A 100 13.04 3.20 1.18
CA ARG A 100 14.35 3.74 0.83
C ARG A 100 14.21 4.79 -0.27
N CYS A 101 14.41 6.04 0.13
CA CYS A 101 14.40 7.17 -0.79
C CYS A 101 15.83 7.72 -0.95
N SER A 102 16.29 7.85 -2.19
CA SER A 102 17.59 8.43 -2.54
C SER A 102 17.39 9.78 -3.20
N GLN A 103 18.34 10.71 -3.11
CA GLN A 103 18.27 11.95 -3.90
C GLN A 103 18.26 11.60 -5.39
N SER A 104 17.40 12.28 -6.16
CA SER A 104 17.40 12.21 -7.62
C SER A 104 18.66 12.91 -8.15
N ASN A 105 19.74 12.16 -8.32
CA ASN A 105 20.86 12.66 -9.11
C ASN A 105 20.52 12.41 -10.56
N ASN A 106 20.43 13.46 -11.39
CA ASN A 106 20.30 13.25 -12.83
C ASN A 106 21.64 12.75 -13.37
N GLU A 107 21.77 11.44 -13.52
CA GLU A 107 23.01 10.84 -14.00
C GLU A 107 23.30 11.18 -15.47
N CYS A 108 22.27 11.57 -16.22
CA CYS A 108 22.40 12.03 -17.60
C CYS A 108 22.91 13.48 -17.72
N ALA A 109 22.83 14.28 -16.66
CA ALA A 109 23.36 15.65 -16.64
C ALA A 109 24.90 15.69 -16.72
N PHE A 110 25.58 14.60 -16.32
CA PHE A 110 27.03 14.53 -16.34
C PHE A 110 27.52 13.17 -16.87
N LYS A 111 28.36 13.16 -17.92
CA LYS A 111 28.89 11.93 -18.58
C LYS A 111 29.63 10.97 -17.64
N HIS A 112 30.10 11.43 -16.47
CA HIS A 112 30.79 10.58 -15.49
C HIS A 112 29.85 9.93 -14.46
N LEU A 113 28.57 10.31 -14.43
CA LEU A 113 27.56 9.73 -13.54
C LEU A 113 26.75 8.61 -14.20
N ASN A 114 26.85 8.47 -15.53
CA ASN A 114 26.25 7.37 -16.29
C ASN A 114 27.30 6.51 -17.00
N THR A 115 26.95 5.26 -17.28
CA THR A 115 27.77 4.32 -18.05
C THR A 115 27.17 4.04 -19.43
N CYS A 116 26.46 5.00 -20.02
CA CYS A 116 25.89 4.82 -21.36
C CYS A 116 26.98 4.78 -22.42
N ASP A 117 26.79 3.93 -23.42
CA ASP A 117 27.64 3.88 -24.61
C ASP A 117 27.59 5.20 -25.37
N GLU A 118 28.62 5.53 -26.14
CA GLU A 118 28.64 6.77 -26.94
C GLU A 118 27.53 6.82 -28.00
N ASN A 119 26.98 5.65 -28.38
CA ASN A 119 25.86 5.51 -29.30
C ASN A 119 24.52 5.25 -28.60
N ALA A 120 24.44 5.49 -27.29
CA ALA A 120 23.23 5.34 -26.50
C ALA A 120 22.83 6.67 -25.85
N ASP A 121 21.54 7.00 -25.96
CA ASP A 121 20.92 8.11 -25.26
C ASP A 121 20.71 7.74 -23.79
N CYS A 122 21.21 8.59 -22.89
CA CYS A 122 20.92 8.49 -21.47
C CYS A 122 19.55 9.08 -21.18
N ILE A 123 18.68 8.28 -20.55
CA ILE A 123 17.35 8.66 -20.12
C ILE A 123 17.31 8.60 -18.60
N ASP A 124 17.17 9.76 -17.98
CA ASP A 124 16.98 9.88 -16.54
C ASP A 124 15.62 9.31 -16.15
N THR A 125 15.59 8.53 -15.08
CA THR A 125 14.42 7.85 -14.57
C THR A 125 14.27 8.11 -13.08
N PRO A 126 13.07 7.96 -12.50
CA PRO A 126 12.94 8.00 -11.05
C PRO A 126 13.88 6.98 -10.39
N ASP A 127 14.03 5.78 -10.95
CA ASP A 127 14.88 4.76 -10.33
C ASP A 127 16.38 4.88 -10.66
N GLY A 128 16.87 6.02 -11.19
CA GLY A 128 18.25 6.22 -11.66
C GLY A 128 18.28 6.59 -13.15
N TYR A 129 19.00 5.88 -14.00
CA TYR A 129 18.99 6.13 -15.45
C TYR A 129 18.95 4.84 -16.26
N THR A 130 18.53 4.96 -17.53
CA THR A 130 18.61 3.89 -18.52
C THR A 130 19.27 4.40 -19.79
N CYS A 131 20.00 3.52 -20.47
CA CYS A 131 20.66 3.82 -21.73
C CYS A 131 19.86 3.16 -22.84
N GLN A 132 19.30 3.95 -23.75
CA GLN A 132 18.59 3.45 -24.92
C GLN A 132 19.35 3.78 -26.18
N VAL A 133 19.43 2.84 -27.12
CA VAL A 133 20.09 3.09 -28.40
C VAL A 133 19.36 4.18 -29.17
N SER A 134 20.11 5.19 -29.61
CA SER A 134 19.58 6.23 -30.49
C SER A 134 19.30 5.60 -31.87
N TRP A 135 18.04 5.53 -32.28
CA TRP A 135 17.68 5.23 -33.67
C TRP A 135 18.21 6.37 -34.56
N PRO A 136 18.83 6.11 -35.73
CA PRO A 136 18.72 4.93 -36.57
C PRO A 136 19.99 4.07 -36.61
N TYR A 137 19.82 2.76 -36.74
CA TYR A 137 20.91 1.82 -37.02
C TYR A 137 21.74 2.30 -38.23
N PRO A 138 23.08 2.39 -38.14
CA PRO A 138 23.89 2.17 -39.32
C PRO A 138 23.65 0.71 -39.70
N THR A 139 22.94 0.49 -40.82
CA THR A 139 22.90 -0.81 -41.47
C THR A 139 24.33 -1.32 -41.55
N LEU A 140 24.60 -2.48 -40.95
CA LEU A 140 25.80 -3.26 -41.21
C LEU A 140 25.81 -3.55 -42.72
N THR A 141 26.46 -2.69 -43.50
CA THR A 141 26.90 -3.05 -44.84
C THR A 141 28.05 -4.01 -44.67
N GLN A 142 27.76 -5.27 -44.98
CA GLN A 142 28.74 -6.33 -45.18
C GLN A 142 29.70 -6.00 -46.32
#